data_AF-A0A3D2UEK0-F1
#
_entry.id   AF-A0A3D2UEK0-F1
#
_cell.length_a   1.000
_cell.length_b   1.000
_cell.length_c   1.000
_cell.angle_alpha   90.00
_cell.angle_beta   90.00
_cell.angle_gamma   90.00
#
_symmetry.space_group_name_H-M   'P 1'
#
loop_
_entity.id
_entity.type
_entity.pdbx_description
1 polymer ?
#
loop_
_entity_poly.entity_id
_entity_poly.type
_entity_poly.pdbx_seq_one_letter_code
_entity_poly.pdbx_strand_id
1 'polypeptide(L)'
;IESFAINTVTDVMRRIPLLDIDESRPLSGPQAFRNPEIRVLRNGQYCSPTLYIDRHIVNSGSLGSVRPDDYVSVAEIEAIEVYARSSEVPVGFDEINNCGVILIWTRTR
;
A
#
# COMPACT_ATOMS: atom_id res chain seq x y z
N ILE A 1 -16.28 -1.16 23.17
CA ILE A 1 -15.49 -1.65 22.01
C ILE A 1 -15.96 -0.81 20.83
N GLU A 2 -15.18 0.18 20.39
CA GLU A 2 -15.55 0.99 19.23
C GLU A 2 -15.52 0.13 17.98
N SER A 3 -16.64 0.04 17.27
CA SER A 3 -16.69 -0.56 15.94
C SER A 3 -16.06 0.44 14.96
N PHE A 4 -14.83 0.18 14.52
CA PHE A 4 -14.24 0.92 13.41
C PHE A 4 -14.91 0.48 12.12
N ALA A 5 -15.49 1.44 11.38
CA ALA A 5 -15.95 1.20 10.02
C ALA A 5 -14.72 1.13 9.10
N ILE A 6 -14.43 -0.07 8.59
CA ILE A 6 -13.40 -0.27 7.57
C ILE A 6 -14.08 -0.02 6.22
N ASN A 7 -13.80 1.14 5.62
CA ASN A 7 -14.40 1.52 4.33
C ASN A 7 -13.39 1.52 3.19
N THR A 8 -12.11 1.72 3.49
CA THR A 8 -11.02 1.80 2.51
C THR A 8 -9.95 0.75 2.81
N VAL A 9 -9.11 0.44 1.81
CA VAL A 9 -7.94 -0.42 1.98
C VAL A 9 -6.94 0.24 2.92
N THR A 10 -6.77 1.56 2.79
CA THR A 10 -5.92 2.36 3.66
C THR A 10 -6.32 2.25 5.15
N ASP A 11 -7.61 2.17 5.47
CA ASP A 11 -8.07 2.01 6.86
C ASP A 11 -7.57 0.70 7.50
N VAL A 12 -7.45 -0.36 6.71
CA VAL A 12 -6.85 -1.63 7.14
C VAL A 12 -5.34 -1.45 7.34
N MET A 13 -4.68 -0.86 6.34
CA MET A 13 -3.22 -0.76 6.30
C MET A 13 -2.63 0.17 7.36
N ARG A 14 -3.38 1.18 7.83
CA ARG A 14 -2.99 2.05 8.95
C ARG A 14 -2.70 1.29 10.25
N ARG A 15 -3.19 0.05 10.38
CA ARG A 15 -2.97 -0.80 11.56
C ARG A 15 -1.75 -1.70 11.45
N ILE A 16 -1.14 -1.78 10.27
CA ILE A 16 0.01 -2.65 10.03
C ILE A 16 1.26 -1.90 10.53
N PRO A 17 2.05 -2.51 11.42
CA PRO A 17 3.31 -1.92 11.86
C PRO A 17 4.23 -1.62 10.66
N LEU A 18 5.05 -0.57 10.76
CA LEU A 18 6.02 -0.13 9.76
C LEU A 18 5.42 0.55 8.51
N LEU A 19 4.10 0.56 8.36
CA LEU A 19 3.42 1.41 7.39
C LEU A 19 3.07 2.77 8.00
N ASP A 20 3.25 3.81 7.20
CA ASP A 20 2.72 5.14 7.42
C ASP A 20 1.77 5.48 6.28
N ILE A 21 0.67 6.16 6.62
CA ILE A 21 -0.35 6.58 5.67
C ILE A 21 -0.29 8.09 5.53
N ASP A 22 0.09 8.59 4.35
CA ASP A 22 -0.04 10.02 4.08
C ASP A 22 -1.42 10.35 3.53
N GLU A 23 -2.20 11.07 4.32
CA GLU A 23 -3.46 11.67 3.90
C GLU A 23 -3.28 13.12 3.43
N SER A 24 -2.05 13.65 3.44
CA SER A 24 -1.78 15.01 3.02
C SER A 24 -2.16 15.19 1.55
N ARG A 25 -2.99 16.21 1.31
CA ARG A 25 -3.49 16.54 -0.02
C ARG A 25 -3.68 18.06 -0.13
N PRO A 26 -3.42 18.64 -1.31
CA PRO A 26 -3.68 20.06 -1.53
C PRO A 26 -5.17 20.40 -1.33
N LEU A 27 -5.46 21.62 -0.88
CA LEU A 27 -6.84 22.09 -0.68
C LEU A 27 -7.60 22.32 -2.00
N SER A 28 -6.89 22.44 -3.12
CA SER A 28 -7.48 22.71 -4.42
C SER A 28 -6.69 22.06 -5.56
N GLY A 29 -7.32 21.97 -6.72
CA GLY A 29 -6.76 21.36 -7.93
C GLY A 29 -7.02 19.85 -8.04
N PRO A 30 -6.55 19.22 -9.14
CA PRO A 30 -6.84 17.80 -9.43
C PRO A 30 -6.33 16.82 -8.36
N GLN A 31 -5.35 17.26 -7.57
CA GLN A 31 -4.69 16.49 -6.53
C GLN A 31 -5.49 16.43 -5.22
N ALA A 32 -6.50 17.30 -5.05
CA ALA A 32 -7.28 17.42 -3.82
C ALA A 32 -8.16 16.20 -3.53
N PHE A 33 -8.46 15.39 -4.55
CA PHE A 33 -9.30 14.19 -4.45
C PHE A 33 -8.52 12.89 -4.54
N ARG A 34 -7.18 12.94 -4.39
CA ARG A 34 -6.38 11.72 -4.41
C ARG A 34 -6.62 10.88 -3.15
N ASN A 35 -6.62 9.56 -3.36
CA ASN A 35 -6.62 8.59 -2.27
C ASN A 35 -5.33 8.72 -1.46
N PRO A 36 -5.29 8.31 -0.19
CA PRO A 36 -4.06 8.35 0.62
C PRO A 36 -2.94 7.49 0.02
N GLU A 37 -1.69 7.87 0.29
CA GLU A 37 -0.51 7.08 -0.10
C GLU A 37 0.04 6.25 1.05
N ILE A 38 0.71 5.17 0.68
CA ILE A 38 1.42 4.31 1.61
C ILE A 38 2.90 4.58 1.54
N ARG A 39 3.47 4.69 2.74
CA ARG A 39 4.88 4.88 2.96
C ARG A 39 5.40 3.79 3.90
N VAL A 40 6.62 3.34 3.65
CA VAL A 40 7.36 2.47 4.55
C VAL A 40 8.48 3.29 5.16
N LEU A 41 8.66 3.19 6.47
CA LEU A 41 9.79 3.82 7.15
C LEU A 41 11.01 2.89 7.05
N ARG A 42 12.03 3.33 6.28
CA ARG A 42 13.27 2.58 6.08
C ARG A 42 14.48 3.49 6.30
N ASN A 43 15.41 3.09 7.17
CA ASN A 43 16.62 3.86 7.50
C ASN A 43 16.35 5.34 7.87
N GLY A 44 15.20 5.61 8.52
CA GLY A 44 14.80 6.97 8.90
C GLY A 44 14.23 7.82 7.75
N GLN A 45 14.07 7.26 6.56
CA GLN A 45 13.42 7.91 5.42
C GLN A 45 12.14 7.17 5.05
N TYR A 46 11.14 7.94 4.62
CA TYR A 46 9.95 7.36 4.02
C TYR A 46 10.19 7.11 2.54
N CYS A 47 9.77 5.93 2.09
CA CYS A 47 9.73 5.58 0.67
C CYS A 47 8.40 4.90 0.37
N SER A 48 8.04 4.78 -0.91
CA SER A 48 6.83 4.07 -1.32
C SER A 48 7.17 2.61 -1.65
N PRO A 49 6.40 1.59 -1.25
CA PRO A 49 6.74 0.20 -1.56
C PRO A 49 6.43 -0.18 -3.02
N THR A 50 6.82 -1.38 -3.46
CA THR A 50 6.26 -1.98 -4.69
C THR A 50 4.93 -2.67 -4.36
N LEU A 51 3.87 -2.37 -5.11
CA LEU A 51 2.54 -2.93 -4.93
C LEU A 51 2.24 -4.00 -5.97
N TYR A 52 1.88 -5.19 -5.49
CA TYR A 52 1.35 -6.28 -6.28
C TYR A 52 -0.12 -6.53 -5.96
N ILE A 53 -0.88 -6.88 -6.99
CA ILE A 53 -2.22 -7.47 -6.87
C ILE A 53 -2.20 -8.79 -7.63
N ASP A 54 -2.51 -9.90 -6.96
CA ASP A 54 -2.54 -11.24 -7.54
C ASP A 54 -1.31 -11.57 -8.40
N ARG A 55 -0.12 -11.31 -7.85
CA ARG A 55 1.21 -11.49 -8.49
C ARG A 55 1.56 -10.54 -9.63
N HIS A 56 0.75 -9.52 -9.90
CA HIS A 56 1.04 -8.52 -10.92
C HIS A 56 1.44 -7.19 -10.28
N ILE A 57 2.54 -6.60 -10.76
CA ILE A 57 2.96 -5.26 -10.34
C ILE A 57 1.97 -4.25 -10.89
N VAL A 58 1.27 -3.55 -10.01
CA VAL A 58 0.32 -2.49 -10.38
C VAL A 58 0.91 -1.10 -10.15
N ASN A 59 1.87 -0.99 -9.22
CA ASN A 59 2.62 0.23 -8.99
C ASN A 59 4.00 -0.12 -8.41
N SER A 60 5.07 0.37 -9.04
CA SER A 60 6.44 0.10 -8.61
C SER A 60 6.94 1.01 -7.48
N GLY A 61 6.18 2.05 -7.13
CA GLY A 61 6.58 3.08 -6.18
C GLY A 61 7.77 3.94 -6.65
N SER A 62 8.24 3.76 -7.89
CA SER A 62 9.42 4.47 -8.44
C SER A 62 9.06 5.76 -9.18
N LEU A 63 7.89 5.79 -9.83
CA LEU A 63 7.40 6.94 -10.62
C LEU A 63 6.31 7.75 -9.90
N GLY A 64 5.95 7.35 -8.68
CA GLY A 64 4.92 8.00 -7.88
C GLY A 64 4.57 7.18 -6.66
N SER A 65 3.82 7.78 -5.74
CA SER A 65 3.38 7.12 -4.53
C SER A 65 2.35 6.03 -4.81
N VAL A 66 2.45 4.92 -4.08
CA VAL A 66 1.48 3.84 -4.06
C VAL A 66 0.24 4.24 -3.27
N ARG A 67 -0.93 4.08 -3.89
CA ARG A 67 -2.26 4.36 -3.31
C ARG A 67 -3.17 3.16 -3.59
N PRO A 68 -3.30 2.17 -2.70
CA PRO A 68 -3.99 0.92 -3.04
C PRO A 68 -5.47 1.09 -3.37
N ASP A 69 -6.13 2.09 -2.79
CA ASP A 69 -7.52 2.43 -3.08
C ASP A 69 -7.74 2.88 -4.55
N ASP A 70 -6.68 3.15 -5.32
CA ASP A 70 -6.77 3.39 -6.77
C ASP A 70 -6.97 2.09 -7.58
N TYR A 71 -6.71 0.92 -7.00
CA TYR A 71 -6.64 -0.36 -7.74
C TYR A 71 -7.60 -1.42 -7.23
N VAL A 72 -7.91 -1.43 -5.93
CA VAL A 72 -8.72 -2.48 -5.29
C VAL A 72 -9.55 -1.91 -4.16
N SER A 73 -10.78 -2.40 -4.00
CA SER A 73 -11.64 -2.05 -2.87
C SER A 73 -11.47 -3.04 -1.73
N VAL A 74 -11.76 -2.62 -0.50
CA VAL A 74 -11.64 -3.49 0.68
C VAL A 74 -12.52 -4.75 0.61
N ALA A 75 -13.65 -4.67 -0.09
CA ALA A 75 -14.56 -5.81 -0.30
C ALA A 75 -13.99 -6.89 -1.22
N GLU A 76 -12.96 -6.58 -2.01
CA GLU A 76 -12.30 -7.51 -2.93
C GLU A 76 -11.11 -8.22 -2.28
N ILE A 77 -10.56 -7.67 -1.19
CA ILE A 77 -9.34 -8.18 -0.56
C ILE A 77 -9.60 -9.46 0.25
N GLU A 78 -8.91 -10.53 -0.10
CA GLU A 78 -8.82 -11.75 0.70
C GLU A 78 -7.70 -11.66 1.75
N ALA A 79 -6.51 -11.21 1.33
CA ALA A 79 -5.36 -11.08 2.22
C ALA A 79 -4.43 -9.93 1.80
N ILE A 80 -3.69 -9.41 2.77
CA ILE A 80 -2.64 -8.40 2.58
C ILE A 80 -1.38 -8.92 3.25
N GLU A 81 -0.26 -8.90 2.54
CA GLU A 81 1.06 -9.20 3.06
C GLU A 81 1.98 -8.00 2.89
N VAL A 82 2.75 -7.68 3.93
CA VAL A 82 3.62 -6.50 3.95
C VAL A 82 5.02 -6.94 4.31
N TYR A 83 5.94 -6.72 3.37
CA TYR A 83 7.35 -7.06 3.47
C TYR A 83 8.17 -5.78 3.44
N ALA A 84 8.41 -5.20 4.62
CA ALA A 84 9.08 -3.90 4.74
C ALA A 84 10.59 -3.98 4.49
N ARG A 85 11.17 -5.20 4.47
CA ARG A 85 12.61 -5.44 4.23
C ARG A 85 12.83 -6.38 3.04
N SER A 86 13.87 -6.10 2.28
CA SER A 86 14.29 -6.88 1.10
C SER A 86 14.51 -8.35 1.43
N SER A 87 15.09 -8.65 2.60
CA SER A 87 15.38 -10.01 3.05
C SER A 87 14.13 -10.83 3.41
N GLU A 88 12.99 -10.16 3.58
CA GLU A 88 11.71 -10.81 3.92
C GLU A 88 10.87 -11.08 2.66
N VAL A 89 11.22 -10.46 1.52
CA VAL A 89 10.46 -10.56 0.27
C VAL A 89 10.50 -12.01 -0.24
N PRO A 90 9.34 -12.65 -0.46
CA PRO A 90 9.30 -14.02 -0.96
C PRO A 90 9.88 -14.16 -2.37
N VAL A 91 10.41 -15.34 -2.69
CA VAL A 91 10.90 -15.66 -4.03
C VAL A 91 9.79 -15.47 -5.07
N GLY A 92 10.10 -14.79 -6.17
CA GLY A 92 9.15 -14.49 -7.25
C GLY A 92 8.53 -13.09 -7.16
N PHE A 93 8.91 -12.29 -6.17
CA PHE A 93 8.54 -10.89 -6.05
C PHE A 93 9.80 -10.03 -5.92
N ASP A 94 9.76 -8.83 -6.49
CA ASP A 94 10.88 -7.90 -6.52
C ASP A 94 10.47 -6.56 -5.89
N GLU A 95 11.30 -6.03 -4.98
CA GLU A 95 11.18 -4.64 -4.53
C GLU A 95 11.93 -3.70 -5.48
N ILE A 96 11.21 -3.17 -6.47
CA ILE A 96 11.80 -2.35 -7.56
C ILE A 96 12.57 -1.13 -7.03
N ASN A 97 12.13 -0.54 -5.91
CA ASN A 97 12.67 0.70 -5.38
C ASN A 97 13.31 0.57 -3.99
N ASN A 98 13.71 -0.65 -3.60
CA ASN A 98 14.37 -0.93 -2.31
C ASN A 98 13.58 -0.43 -1.09
N CYS A 99 12.25 -0.42 -1.19
CA CYS A 99 11.35 0.04 -0.13
C CYS A 99 10.47 -1.07 0.44
N GLY A 100 10.67 -2.31 -0.01
CA GLY A 100 9.82 -3.45 0.34
C GLY A 100 8.66 -3.63 -0.63
N VAL A 101 7.83 -4.62 -0.32
CA VAL A 101 6.74 -5.09 -1.16
C VAL A 101 5.45 -5.19 -0.36
N ILE A 102 4.34 -4.76 -0.95
CA ILE A 102 2.99 -5.04 -0.47
C ILE A 102 2.33 -5.97 -1.48
N LEU A 103 1.85 -7.12 -1.02
CA LEU A 103 1.07 -8.05 -1.80
C LEU A 103 -0.39 -7.96 -1.37
N ILE A 104 -1.28 -7.80 -2.33
CA ILE A 104 -2.72 -7.92 -2.11
C ILE A 104 -3.22 -9.12 -2.91
N TRP A 105 -3.97 -9.98 -2.23
CA TRP A 105 -4.67 -11.10 -2.83
C TRP A 105 -6.16 -10.78 -2.89
N THR A 106 -6.74 -10.89 -4.09
CA THR A 106 -8.18 -10.67 -4.26
C THR A 106 -8.94 -11.99 -4.13
N ARG A 107 -10.18 -11.90 -3.64
CA ARG A 107 -11.07 -13.06 -3.53
C ARG A 107 -11.32 -13.64 -4.92
N THR A 108 -10.99 -14.92 -5.10
CA THR A 108 -11.45 -15.67 -6.26
C THR A 108 -12.95 -15.96 -6.11
N ARG A 109 -13.75 -15.54 -7.09
CA ARG A 109 -15.20 -15.82 -7.12
C ARG A 109 -15.49 -17.27 -7.46
#